data_AF-A0A327VVU8-F1
#
_entry.id   AF-A0A327VVU8-F1
#
_cell.length_a   1.000
_cell.length_b   1.000
_cell.length_c   1.000
_cell.angle_alpha   90.00
_cell.angle_beta   90.00
_cell.angle_gamma   90.00
#
_symmetry.space_group_name_H-M   'P 1'
#
loop_
_entity.id
_entity.type
_entity.pdbx_description
1 polymer ?
#
loop_
_entity_poly.entity_id
_entity_poly.type
_entity_poly.pdbx_seq_one_letter_code
_entity_poly.pdbx_strand_id
1 'polypeptide(L)'
;MIKHDESVVMRAIALCFKPFLKVEEALIYCDLGRTQFTKRCEEFGVYKNESGYFSREQLNKMMSGEPSPYIAAVHGLKLKKIR
;
A
#
# COMPACT_ATOMS: atom_id res chain seq x y z
N MET A 1 29.98 13.76 11.84
CA MET A 1 29.42 12.40 12.01
C MET A 1 27.93 12.56 12.20
N ILE A 2 27.10 11.97 11.34
CA ILE A 2 25.64 12.08 11.44
C ILE A 2 25.19 11.31 12.69
N LYS A 3 24.27 11.87 13.48
CA LYS A 3 23.74 11.18 14.67
C LYS A 3 22.89 9.99 14.24
N HIS A 4 22.80 8.95 15.07
CA HIS A 4 22.06 7.74 14.72
C HIS A 4 20.59 8.03 14.35
N ASP A 5 19.92 8.88 15.11
CA ASP A 5 18.53 9.25 14.89
C ASP A 5 18.32 10.00 13.56
N GLU A 6 19.25 10.91 13.22
CA GLU A 6 19.26 11.61 11.93
C GLU A 6 19.40 10.61 10.77
N SER A 7 20.20 9.56 10.93
CA SER A 7 20.34 8.49 9.95
C SER A 7 19.05 7.66 9.80
N VAL A 8 18.34 7.39 10.90
CA VAL A 8 17.04 6.70 10.87
C VAL A 8 16.00 7.54 10.13
N VAL A 9 15.91 8.83 10.45
CA VAL A 9 14.99 9.77 9.79
C VAL A 9 15.30 9.87 8.29
N MET A 10 16.57 10.01 7.90
CA MET A 10 16.96 10.04 6.49
C MET A 10 16.57 8.77 5.74
N ARG A 11 16.69 7.59 6.37
CA ARG A 11 16.25 6.32 5.77
C ARG A 11 14.73 6.28 5.56
N ALA A 12 13.95 6.72 6.56
CA ALA A 12 12.50 6.79 6.44
C ALA A 12 12.07 7.75 5.32
N ILE A 13 12.70 8.92 5.23
CA ILE A 13 12.47 9.89 4.15
C ILE A 13 12.78 9.26 2.78
N ALA A 14 13.91 8.57 2.64
CA ALA A 14 14.31 7.94 1.38
C ALA A 14 13.29 6.89 0.89
N LEU A 15 12.63 6.17 1.81
CA LEU A 15 11.58 5.20 1.44
C LEU A 15 10.38 5.88 0.76
N CYS A 16 10.04 7.11 1.15
CA CYS A 16 8.92 7.84 0.56
C CYS A 16 9.11 8.20 -0.93
N PHE A 17 10.36 8.19 -1.41
CA PHE A 17 10.70 8.50 -2.80
C PHE A 17 10.96 7.27 -3.67
N LYS A 18 11.06 6.07 -3.07
CA LYS A 18 11.33 4.84 -3.83
C LYS A 18 10.06 4.41 -4.58
N PRO A 19 10.13 4.10 -5.89
CA PRO A 19 8.94 3.69 -6.65
C PRO A 19 8.44 2.29 -6.26
N PHE A 20 9.35 1.41 -5.83
CA PHE A 20 9.04 0.02 -5.47
C PHE A 20 9.65 -0.35 -4.12
N LEU A 21 8.84 -0.90 -3.23
CA LEU A 21 9.21 -1.20 -1.85
C LEU A 21 9.25 -2.72 -1.63
N LYS A 22 10.28 -3.21 -0.93
CA LYS A 22 10.29 -4.57 -0.37
C LYS A 22 9.20 -4.71 0.69
N VAL A 23 8.93 -5.94 1.12
CA VAL A 23 7.90 -6.21 2.15
C VAL A 23 8.16 -5.40 3.42
N GLU A 24 9.40 -5.42 3.91
CA GLU A 24 9.79 -4.74 5.14
C GLU A 24 9.68 -3.21 4.99
N GLU A 25 10.11 -2.69 3.84
CA GLU A 25 10.02 -1.27 3.49
C GLU A 25 8.56 -0.81 3.37
N ALA A 26 7.67 -1.64 2.80
CA ALA A 26 6.25 -1.34 2.65
C ALA A 26 5.51 -1.34 4.00
N LEU A 27 5.87 -2.23 4.92
CA LEU A 27 5.31 -2.25 6.28
C LEU A 27 5.68 -0.99 7.06
N ILE A 28 6.94 -0.55 6.95
CA ILE A 28 7.40 0.72 7.53
C ILE A 28 6.67 1.89 6.87
N TYR A 29 6.55 1.88 5.54
CA TYR A 29 5.93 2.96 4.78
C TYR A 29 4.45 3.17 5.12
N CYS A 30 3.71 2.07 5.31
CA CYS A 30 2.28 2.14 5.62
C CYS A 30 2.00 2.29 7.12
N ASP A 31 3.02 2.12 7.98
CA ASP A 31 2.88 2.04 9.43
C ASP A 31 1.81 1.00 9.86
N LEU A 32 1.86 -0.18 9.25
CA LEU A 32 0.90 -1.27 9.50
C LEU A 32 1.61 -2.53 9.98
N GLY A 33 0.99 -3.21 10.94
CA GLY A 33 1.39 -4.57 11.30
C GLY A 33 1.15 -5.55 10.15
N ARG A 34 1.94 -6.64 10.09
CA ARG A 34 1.90 -7.63 8.99
C ARG A 34 0.49 -8.11 8.63
N THR A 35 -0.30 -8.51 9.62
CA THR A 35 -1.66 -9.05 9.39
C THR A 35 -2.61 -7.99 8.85
N GLN A 36 -2.52 -6.75 9.35
CA GLN A 36 -3.36 -5.64 8.87
C GLN A 36 -2.98 -5.23 7.45
N PHE A 37 -1.68 -5.19 7.18
CA PHE A 37 -1.15 -4.91 5.84
C PHE A 37 -1.64 -5.93 4.82
N THR A 38 -1.53 -7.23 5.10
CA THR A 38 -2.02 -8.27 4.19
C THR A 38 -3.51 -8.13 3.89
N LYS A 39 -4.35 -7.93 4.91
CA LYS A 39 -5.80 -7.73 4.73
C LYS A 39 -6.11 -6.52 3.85
N ARG A 40 -5.49 -5.38 4.12
CA ARG A 40 -5.68 -4.18 3.30
C ARG A 40 -5.20 -4.37 1.86
N CYS A 41 -4.08 -5.05 1.66
CA CYS A 41 -3.60 -5.38 0.32
C CYS A 41 -4.62 -6.22 -0.46
N GLU A 42 -5.24 -7.22 0.17
CA GLU A 42 -6.31 -8.01 -0.44
C GLU A 42 -7.54 -7.15 -0.78
N GLU A 43 -7.98 -6.30 0.15
CA GLU A 43 -9.14 -5.41 -0.03
C GLU A 43 -8.96 -4.40 -1.18
N PHE A 44 -7.73 -3.92 -1.39
CA PHE A 44 -7.38 -2.93 -2.43
C PHE A 44 -6.79 -3.54 -3.70
N GLY A 45 -6.58 -4.85 -3.74
CA GLY A 45 -5.98 -5.53 -4.89
C GLY A 45 -4.52 -5.17 -5.11
N VAL A 46 -3.79 -4.91 -4.04
CA VAL A 46 -2.37 -4.57 -4.07
C VAL A 46 -1.54 -5.86 -4.02
N TYR A 47 -0.78 -6.11 -5.07
CA TYR A 47 0.05 -7.30 -5.21
C TYR A 47 1.51 -6.93 -5.48
N LYS A 48 2.40 -7.90 -5.22
CA LYS A 48 3.80 -7.78 -5.59
C LYS A 48 3.96 -7.93 -7.10
N ASN A 49 4.95 -7.26 -7.66
CA ASN A 49 5.43 -7.56 -9.01
C ASN A 49 6.19 -8.90 -9.04
N GLU A 50 6.61 -9.32 -10.23
CA GLU A 50 7.36 -10.57 -10.45
C GLU A 50 8.65 -10.66 -9.63
N SER A 51 9.26 -9.51 -9.32
CA SER A 51 10.47 -9.42 -8.51
C SER A 51 10.20 -9.36 -6.99
N GLY A 52 8.94 -9.41 -6.56
CA GLY A 52 8.55 -9.46 -5.14
C GLY A 52 8.38 -8.10 -4.45
N TYR A 53 8.29 -6.99 -5.19
CA TYR A 53 8.17 -5.63 -4.66
C TYR A 53 6.74 -5.07 -4.81
N PHE A 54 6.36 -4.18 -3.91
CA PHE A 54 5.11 -3.42 -3.96
C PHE A 54 5.30 -2.07 -4.65
N SER A 55 4.33 -1.67 -5.49
CA SER A 55 4.31 -0.32 -6.06
C SER A 55 3.93 0.70 -5.00
N ARG A 56 4.75 1.75 -4.84
CA ARG A 56 4.45 2.85 -3.91
C ARG A 56 3.15 3.57 -4.29
N GLU A 57 2.85 3.70 -5.58
CA GLU A 57 1.62 4.35 -6.03
C GLU A 57 0.37 3.58 -5.56
N GLN A 58 0.41 2.25 -5.66
CA GLN A 58 -0.68 1.40 -5.17
C GLN A 58 -0.81 1.47 -3.65
N LEU A 59 0.32 1.47 -2.93
CA LEU A 59 0.33 1.65 -1.47
C LEU A 59 -0.21 3.02 -1.06
N ASN A 60 0.09 4.08 -1.81
CA ASN A 60 -0.48 5.41 -1.58
C ASN A 60 -1.99 5.42 -1.76
N LYS A 61 -2.49 4.80 -2.83
CA LYS A 61 -3.94 4.64 -3.05
C LYS A 61 -4.59 3.89 -1.90
N MET A 62 -3.99 2.80 -1.44
CA MET A 62 -4.45 2.02 -0.28
C MET A 62 -4.48 2.85 1.02
N MET A 63 -3.52 3.76 1.20
CA MET A 63 -3.41 4.59 2.41
C MET A 63 -4.16 5.93 2.32
N SER A 64 -4.71 6.28 1.16
CA SER A 64 -5.38 7.56 0.91
C SER A 64 -6.71 7.75 1.65
N GLY A 65 -7.30 6.66 2.17
CA GLY A 65 -8.63 6.65 2.78
C GLY A 65 -9.78 6.59 1.76
N GLU A 66 -9.47 6.56 0.45
CA GLU A 66 -10.47 6.30 -0.58
C GLU A 66 -11.01 4.86 -0.50
N PRO A 67 -12.26 4.62 -0.94
CA PRO A 67 -12.81 3.26 -1.01
C PRO A 67 -11.95 2.37 -1.90
N SER A 68 -11.90 1.07 -1.58
CA SER A 68 -11.17 0.15 -2.45
C SER A 68 -11.75 0.16 -3.87
N PRO A 69 -10.91 -0.02 -4.91
CA PRO A 69 -11.37 0.01 -6.30
C PRO A 69 -12.49 -1.01 -6.57
N TYR A 70 -12.47 -2.14 -5.87
CA TYR A 70 -13.52 -3.16 -5.97
C TYR A 70 -14.84 -2.71 -5.36
N ILE A 71 -14.81 -2.07 -4.18
CA ILE A 71 -16.01 -1.51 -3.55
C ILE A 71 -16.60 -0.41 -4.45
N ALA A 72 -15.76 0.48 -4.95
CA ALA A 72 -16.17 1.52 -5.89
C ALA A 72 -16.82 0.93 -7.15
N ALA A 73 -16.24 -0.14 -7.71
CA ALA A 73 -16.79 -0.84 -8.87
C ALA A 73 -18.14 -1.50 -8.57
N VAL A 74 -18.30 -2.14 -7.40
CA VAL A 74 -19.57 -2.77 -6.98
C VAL A 74 -20.69 -1.74 -6.87
N HIS A 75 -20.43 -0.56 -6.29
CA HIS A 75 -21.42 0.52 -6.22
C HIS A 75 -21.88 1.01 -7.61
N GLY A 76 -21.04 0.88 -8.64
CA GLY A 76 -21.38 1.24 -10.02
C GLY A 76 -22.21 0.21 -10.79
N LEU A 77 -22.32 -1.03 -10.28
CA LEU A 77 -23.03 -2.11 -10.99
C LEU A 77 -24.55 -1.98 -10.83
N LYS A 78 -25.24 -1.62 -11.91
CA LYS A 78 -26.71 -1.68 -11.99
C LYS A 78 -27.16 -3.13 -12.24
N LEU A 79 -27.30 -3.92 -11.18
CA LEU A 79 -27.86 -5.27 -11.28
C LEU A 79 -29.34 -5.20 -11.69
N LYS A 80 -29.65 -5.52 -12.96
CA LYS A 80 -31.02 -5.77 -13.39
C LYS A 80 -31.47 -7.07 -12.73
N LYS A 81 -32.45 -7.00 -11.82
CA LYS A 81 -33.14 -8.20 -11.32
C LYS A 81 -33.78 -8.92 -12.51
N ILE A 82 -33.21 -10.05 -12.90
CA ILE A 82 -33.87 -11.00 -13.78
C ILE A 82 -34.97 -11.63 -12.92
N ARG A 83 -36.22 -11.36 -13.28
CA ARG A 83 -37.41 -11.87 -12.61
C ARG A 83 -38.00 -13.00 -13.45
#